data_AF-A0A1M6G3P1-F1
#
_entry.id   AF-A0A1M6G3P1-F1
#
_cell.length_a   1.000
_cell.length_b   1.000
_cell.length_c   1.000
_cell.angle_alpha   90.00
_cell.angle_beta   90.00
_cell.angle_gamma   90.00
#
_symmetry.space_group_name_H-M   'P 1'
#
loop_
_entity.id
_entity.type
_entity.pdbx_description
1 polymer ?
#
loop_
_entity_poly.entity_id
_entity_poly.type
_entity_poly.pdbx_seq_one_letter_code
_entity_poly.pdbx_strand_id
1 'polypeptide(L)'
;MAPTTREAQRAELHKTIWRIANDLRGSVDGWDFKSYVLGMLFYRFISENLTNYLNAGEAAANNTGFDYASLSDQQAEFAREVTVEEKGFFIRPSELFSNVRAQAAGDENLNETLESVFRNIEGSAVGTESEDDLKGLFDDLDVNSSKLGQSVAKRNEKLVKLLDAIGDLPLGNLEHNAIDLFGDAYEYLMQMYASQAGKSGGEYYTPQEVSEVLARIAVVGKTRVNKVYDPAAGSGSLLLKFAKVLGPGNVGGFFGQEINLTTYNLARINMFLHDINFEHFDIAHGDTLLEPAHRDEEPFQAIVSNPPFPRKLACWPLGCGCDVDASPGDVEAWTLAA
;
A
#
# COMPACT_ATOMS: atom_id res chain seq x y z
N MET A 1 -3.23 12.12 -29.32
CA MET A 1 -1.80 11.77 -29.38
C MET A 1 -1.44 11.11 -28.05
N ALA A 2 -0.76 9.97 -28.06
CA ALA A 2 -0.28 9.37 -26.81
C ALA A 2 0.73 10.33 -26.14
N PRO A 3 0.69 10.52 -24.81
CA PRO A 3 1.61 11.40 -24.10
C PRO A 3 3.06 10.92 -24.28
N THR A 4 3.95 11.83 -24.67
CA THR A 4 5.35 11.53 -25.06
C THR A 4 6.36 11.65 -23.91
N THR A 5 5.95 12.09 -22.72
CA THR A 5 6.80 12.21 -21.52
C THR A 5 6.26 11.35 -20.37
N ARG A 6 7.15 10.85 -19.50
CA ARG A 6 6.79 10.05 -18.29
C ARG A 6 5.81 10.81 -17.39
N GLU A 7 5.99 12.12 -17.25
CA GLU A 7 5.09 13.01 -16.50
C GLU A 7 3.70 13.09 -17.13
N ALA A 8 3.60 13.17 -18.46
CA ALA A 8 2.31 13.21 -19.14
C ALA A 8 1.60 11.85 -19.11
N GLN A 9 2.35 10.74 -19.12
CA GLN A 9 1.80 9.40 -18.89
C GLN A 9 1.26 9.26 -17.46
N ARG A 10 2.02 9.70 -16.45
CA ARG A 10 1.56 9.76 -15.05
C ARG A 10 0.32 10.63 -14.89
N ALA A 11 0.31 11.83 -15.47
CA ALA A 11 -0.84 12.73 -15.39
C ALA A 11 -2.11 12.14 -16.06
N GLU A 12 -1.96 11.45 -17.19
CA GLU A 12 -3.10 10.82 -17.87
C GLU A 12 -3.60 9.58 -17.13
N LEU A 13 -2.68 8.81 -16.53
CA LEU A 13 -3.01 7.71 -15.61
C LEU A 13 -3.78 8.24 -14.40
N HIS A 14 -3.28 9.28 -13.74
CA HIS A 14 -3.92 9.95 -12.62
C HIS A 14 -5.34 10.42 -12.96
N LYS A 15 -5.50 11.05 -14.13
CA LYS A 15 -6.80 11.51 -14.64
C LYS A 15 -7.75 10.34 -14.93
N THR A 16 -7.23 9.25 -15.48
CA THR A 16 -8.00 8.04 -15.80
C THR A 16 -8.52 7.38 -14.53
N ILE A 17 -7.64 7.19 -13.56
CA ILE A 17 -7.96 6.66 -12.24
C ILE A 17 -9.01 7.54 -11.54
N TRP A 18 -8.83 8.86 -11.57
CA TRP A 18 -9.78 9.78 -10.94
C TRP A 18 -11.16 9.75 -11.60
N ARG A 19 -11.21 9.67 -12.93
CA ARG A 19 -12.47 9.53 -13.67
C ARG A 19 -13.18 8.23 -13.27
N ILE A 20 -12.45 7.12 -13.25
CA ILE A 20 -12.98 5.82 -12.81
C ILE A 20 -13.54 5.92 -11.39
N ALA A 21 -12.78 6.50 -10.47
CA ALA A 21 -13.20 6.66 -9.08
C ALA A 21 -14.49 7.49 -8.98
N ASN A 22 -14.64 8.57 -9.76
CA ASN A 22 -15.86 9.36 -9.77
C ASN A 22 -17.05 8.64 -10.41
N ASP A 23 -16.82 7.95 -11.53
CA ASP A 23 -17.87 7.25 -12.27
C ASP A 23 -18.43 6.08 -11.46
N LEU A 24 -17.58 5.39 -10.70
CA LEU A 24 -17.97 4.24 -9.88
C LEU A 24 -18.48 4.59 -8.48
N ARG A 25 -18.06 5.75 -7.95
CA ARG A 25 -18.47 6.23 -6.61
C ARG A 25 -20.00 6.30 -6.50
N GLY A 26 -20.68 6.83 -7.53
CA GLY A 26 -22.15 6.93 -7.54
C GLY A 26 -22.68 7.57 -6.24
N SER A 27 -23.48 6.82 -5.47
CA SER A 27 -24.05 7.24 -4.18
C SER A 27 -23.21 6.90 -2.94
N VAL A 28 -22.01 6.30 -3.12
CA VAL A 28 -21.11 5.94 -2.02
C VAL A 28 -20.29 7.16 -1.64
N ASP A 29 -20.04 7.36 -0.35
CA ASP A 29 -19.14 8.43 0.08
C ASP A 29 -17.74 8.22 -0.51
N GLY A 30 -17.08 9.31 -0.91
CA GLY A 30 -15.77 9.22 -1.55
C GLY A 30 -14.70 8.60 -0.67
N TRP A 31 -14.82 8.75 0.65
CA TRP A 31 -13.93 8.17 1.63
C TRP A 31 -14.12 6.65 1.72
N ASP A 32 -15.37 6.18 1.76
CA ASP A 32 -15.67 4.74 1.78
C ASP A 32 -15.25 4.06 0.48
N PHE A 33 -15.37 4.75 -0.65
CA PHE A 33 -14.99 4.19 -1.95
C PHE A 33 -13.47 4.01 -2.12
N LYS A 34 -12.66 4.75 -1.33
CA LYS A 34 -11.20 4.64 -1.32
C LYS A 34 -10.72 3.21 -1.08
N SER A 35 -11.25 2.54 -0.06
CA SER A 35 -10.81 1.19 0.31
C SER A 35 -11.03 0.18 -0.81
N TYR A 36 -12.12 0.31 -1.57
CA TYR A 36 -12.39 -0.53 -2.74
C TYR A 36 -11.40 -0.30 -3.88
N VAL A 37 -11.13 0.96 -4.23
CA VAL A 37 -10.18 1.28 -5.31
C VAL A 37 -8.77 0.86 -4.94
N LEU A 38 -8.31 1.22 -3.73
CA LEU A 38 -6.97 0.88 -3.26
C LEU A 38 -6.80 -0.63 -3.07
N GLY A 39 -7.78 -1.31 -2.47
CA GLY A 39 -7.74 -2.75 -2.25
C GLY A 39 -7.74 -3.55 -3.56
N MET A 40 -8.56 -3.16 -4.55
CA MET A 40 -8.55 -3.81 -5.86
C MET A 40 -7.28 -3.51 -6.67
N LEU A 41 -6.71 -2.31 -6.54
CA LEU A 41 -5.42 -1.97 -7.15
C LEU A 41 -4.29 -2.79 -6.52
N PHE A 42 -4.30 -2.95 -5.20
CA PHE A 42 -3.36 -3.82 -4.48
C PHE A 42 -3.51 -5.28 -4.91
N TYR A 43 -4.73 -5.81 -4.94
CA TYR A 43 -5.01 -7.17 -5.42
C TYR A 43 -4.49 -7.40 -6.85
N ARG A 44 -4.72 -6.43 -7.76
CA ARG A 44 -4.15 -6.48 -9.11
C ARG A 44 -2.63 -6.56 -9.07
N PHE A 45 -1.99 -5.69 -8.28
CA PHE A 45 -0.53 -5.65 -8.18
C PHE A 45 0.05 -6.97 -7.68
N ILE A 46 -0.42 -7.51 -6.57
CA ILE A 46 0.14 -8.75 -6.01
C ILE A 46 -0.08 -9.94 -6.94
N SER A 47 -1.23 -9.98 -7.62
CA SER A 47 -1.55 -11.02 -8.60
C SER A 47 -0.63 -10.95 -9.82
N GLU A 48 -0.39 -9.77 -10.36
CA GLU A 48 0.54 -9.58 -11.47
C GLU A 48 2.00 -9.81 -11.03
N ASN A 49 2.40 -9.36 -9.84
CA ASN A 49 3.77 -9.52 -9.32
C ASN A 49 4.11 -11.00 -9.14
N LEU A 50 3.20 -11.75 -8.52
CA LEU A 50 3.34 -13.20 -8.34
C LEU A 50 3.43 -13.94 -9.68
N THR A 51 2.50 -13.64 -10.60
CA THR A 51 2.45 -14.28 -11.92
C THR A 51 3.74 -14.03 -12.70
N ASN A 52 4.23 -12.78 -12.70
CA ASN A 52 5.45 -12.43 -13.40
C ASN A 52 6.69 -13.05 -12.74
N TYR A 53 6.74 -13.12 -11.41
CA TYR A 53 7.82 -13.79 -10.69
C TYR A 53 7.92 -15.27 -11.07
N LEU A 54 6.81 -16.01 -11.01
CA LEU A 54 6.77 -17.44 -11.32
C LEU A 54 7.08 -17.70 -12.80
N ASN A 55 6.50 -16.90 -13.70
CA ASN A 55 6.76 -17.01 -15.14
C ASN A 55 8.23 -16.69 -15.47
N ALA A 56 8.83 -15.70 -14.82
CA ALA A 56 10.25 -15.36 -15.01
C ALA A 56 11.18 -16.46 -14.50
N GLY A 57 10.87 -17.09 -13.36
CA GLY A 57 11.61 -18.24 -12.82
C GLY A 57 11.61 -19.43 -13.78
N GLU A 58 10.44 -19.79 -14.32
CA GLU A 58 10.30 -20.85 -15.31
C GLU A 58 10.98 -20.51 -16.65
N ALA A 59 10.88 -19.26 -17.11
CA ALA A 59 11.60 -18.81 -18.29
C ALA A 59 13.13 -18.90 -18.11
N ALA A 60 13.65 -18.57 -16.93
CA ALA A 60 15.07 -18.74 -16.60
C ALA A 60 15.50 -20.21 -16.59
N ALA A 61 14.58 -21.13 -16.31
CA ALA A 61 14.76 -22.58 -16.42
C ALA A 61 14.55 -23.13 -17.85
N ASN A 62 14.50 -22.26 -18.88
CA ASN A 62 14.21 -22.58 -20.29
C ASN A 62 12.79 -23.09 -20.57
N ASN A 63 11.82 -22.81 -19.69
CA ASN A 63 10.41 -23.10 -19.91
C ASN A 63 9.63 -21.83 -20.32
N THR A 64 10.02 -21.20 -21.44
CA THR A 64 9.48 -19.90 -21.87
C THR A 64 8.01 -19.93 -22.30
N GLY A 65 7.41 -21.11 -22.46
CA GLY A 65 5.99 -21.28 -22.76
C GLY A 65 5.12 -21.44 -21.52
N PHE A 66 5.71 -21.43 -20.33
CA PHE A 66 4.98 -21.51 -19.07
C PHE A 66 4.15 -20.25 -18.84
N ASP A 67 2.92 -20.46 -18.40
CA ASP A 67 2.04 -19.40 -17.93
C ASP A 67 1.32 -19.87 -16.67
N TYR A 68 1.72 -19.32 -15.53
CA TYR A 68 1.13 -19.60 -14.24
C TYR A 68 -0.38 -19.37 -14.23
N ALA A 69 -0.87 -18.34 -14.94
CA ALA A 69 -2.29 -18.01 -14.99
C ALA A 69 -3.14 -19.06 -15.71
N SER A 70 -2.51 -19.91 -16.52
CA SER A 70 -3.17 -20.99 -17.27
C SER A 70 -3.11 -22.35 -16.56
N LEU A 71 -2.44 -22.45 -15.39
CA LEU A 71 -2.39 -23.69 -14.61
C LEU A 71 -3.71 -23.99 -13.91
N SER A 72 -3.92 -25.26 -13.58
CA SER A 72 -4.93 -25.61 -12.58
C SER A 72 -4.44 -25.32 -11.16
N ASP A 73 -5.36 -25.00 -10.26
CA ASP A 73 -5.04 -24.77 -8.86
C ASP A 73 -4.25 -25.93 -8.24
N GLN A 74 -4.63 -27.17 -8.54
CA GLN A 74 -3.95 -28.37 -8.05
C GLN A 74 -2.48 -28.44 -8.47
N GLN A 75 -2.15 -27.98 -9.69
CA GLN A 75 -0.76 -27.94 -10.15
C GLN A 75 0.02 -26.79 -9.50
N ALA A 76 -0.63 -25.67 -9.23
CA ALA A 76 0.00 -24.52 -8.59
C ALA A 76 0.36 -24.78 -7.12
N GLU A 77 -0.39 -25.65 -6.41
CA GLU A 77 -0.12 -26.00 -5.01
C GLU A 77 1.30 -26.55 -4.78
N PHE A 78 1.95 -27.16 -5.79
CA PHE A 78 3.35 -27.61 -5.68
C PHE A 78 4.35 -26.47 -5.48
N ALA A 79 4.02 -25.26 -5.96
CA ALA A 79 4.87 -24.09 -5.81
C ALA A 79 4.57 -23.31 -4.53
N ARG A 80 3.52 -23.65 -3.76
CA ARG A 80 3.04 -22.84 -2.62
C ARG A 80 4.14 -22.57 -1.61
N GLU A 81 4.81 -23.61 -1.11
CA GLU A 81 5.80 -23.49 -0.02
C GLU A 81 6.93 -22.52 -0.40
N VAL A 82 7.58 -22.77 -1.54
CA VAL A 82 8.67 -21.91 -2.05
C VAL A 82 8.17 -20.49 -2.37
N THR A 83 6.94 -20.37 -2.87
CA THR A 83 6.38 -19.05 -3.20
C THR A 83 6.10 -18.23 -1.94
N VAL A 84 5.57 -18.85 -0.88
CA VAL A 84 5.33 -18.16 0.39
C VAL A 84 6.66 -17.80 1.07
N GLU A 85 7.67 -18.66 1.00
CA GLU A 85 9.02 -18.36 1.52
C GLU A 85 9.61 -17.12 0.83
N GLU A 86 9.51 -17.02 -0.51
CA GLU A 86 10.15 -15.94 -1.26
C GLU A 86 9.31 -14.64 -1.34
N LYS A 87 7.98 -14.75 -1.38
CA LYS A 87 7.06 -13.61 -1.59
C LYS A 87 6.19 -13.28 -0.39
N GLY A 88 6.13 -14.15 0.61
CA GLY A 88 5.29 -13.98 1.79
C GLY A 88 3.82 -14.32 1.60
N PHE A 89 3.37 -14.65 0.39
CA PHE A 89 1.98 -15.02 0.10
C PHE A 89 1.88 -15.91 -1.15
N PHE A 90 0.72 -16.53 -1.33
CA PHE A 90 0.41 -17.36 -2.50
C PHE A 90 -1.02 -17.10 -2.99
N ILE A 91 -1.18 -17.03 -4.31
CA ILE A 91 -2.46 -16.84 -4.99
C ILE A 91 -2.64 -17.96 -6.00
N ARG A 92 -3.75 -18.70 -5.93
CA ARG A 92 -4.02 -19.76 -6.92
C ARG A 92 -4.30 -19.16 -8.30
N PRO A 93 -4.05 -19.90 -9.40
CA PRO A 93 -4.42 -19.47 -10.75
C PRO A 93 -5.88 -19.00 -10.86
N SER A 94 -6.85 -19.73 -10.32
CA SER A 94 -8.27 -19.32 -10.36
C SER A 94 -8.56 -18.02 -9.60
N GLU A 95 -7.71 -17.69 -8.63
CA GLU A 95 -7.80 -16.53 -7.73
C GLU A 95 -6.93 -15.35 -8.22
N LEU A 96 -6.30 -15.45 -9.40
CA LEU A 96 -5.57 -14.32 -9.98
C LEU A 96 -6.53 -13.24 -10.48
N PHE A 97 -6.12 -11.98 -10.36
CA PHE A 97 -6.89 -10.81 -10.78
C PHE A 97 -7.38 -10.94 -12.22
N SER A 98 -6.51 -11.36 -13.14
CA SER A 98 -6.87 -11.56 -14.55
C SER A 98 -7.96 -12.61 -14.75
N ASN A 99 -7.89 -13.73 -14.02
CA ASN A 99 -8.82 -14.84 -14.14
C ASN A 99 -10.15 -14.55 -13.46
N VAL A 100 -10.13 -13.95 -12.26
CA VAL A 100 -11.33 -13.46 -11.59
C VAL A 100 -12.03 -12.40 -12.44
N ARG A 101 -11.29 -11.42 -12.97
CA ARG A 101 -11.84 -10.41 -13.88
C ARG A 101 -12.49 -11.02 -15.12
N ALA A 102 -11.84 -12.00 -15.75
CA ALA A 102 -12.37 -12.65 -16.95
C ALA A 102 -13.71 -13.36 -16.72
N GLN A 103 -13.95 -13.87 -15.49
CA GLN A 103 -15.17 -14.58 -15.13
C GLN A 103 -16.21 -13.67 -14.43
N ALA A 104 -15.79 -12.49 -13.95
CA ALA A 104 -16.57 -11.62 -13.07
C ALA A 104 -17.98 -11.31 -13.58
N ALA A 105 -18.13 -11.03 -14.89
CA ALA A 105 -19.43 -10.67 -15.46
C ALA A 105 -20.45 -11.83 -15.46
N GLY A 106 -19.97 -13.08 -15.40
CA GLY A 106 -20.80 -14.29 -15.35
C GLY A 106 -21.00 -14.85 -13.95
N ASP A 107 -20.32 -14.29 -12.94
CA ASP A 107 -20.38 -14.77 -11.56
C ASP A 107 -21.49 -14.05 -10.78
N GLU A 108 -22.62 -14.74 -10.59
CA GLU A 108 -23.75 -14.23 -9.82
C GLU A 108 -23.42 -13.96 -8.34
N ASN A 109 -22.34 -14.56 -7.82
CA ASN A 109 -21.88 -14.44 -6.42
C ASN A 109 -20.43 -13.91 -6.34
N LEU A 110 -20.03 -13.03 -7.27
CA LEU A 110 -18.70 -12.43 -7.32
C LEU A 110 -18.19 -11.87 -5.98
N ASN A 111 -19.07 -11.27 -5.18
CA ASN A 111 -18.76 -10.82 -3.82
C ASN A 111 -18.22 -11.95 -2.93
N GLU A 112 -18.84 -13.14 -2.95
CA GLU A 112 -18.39 -14.30 -2.17
C GLU A 112 -17.09 -14.88 -2.74
N THR A 113 -16.95 -14.89 -4.06
CA THR A 113 -15.70 -15.27 -4.74
C THR A 113 -14.55 -14.39 -4.30
N LEU A 114 -14.72 -13.06 -4.35
CA LEU A 114 -13.69 -12.10 -3.92
C LEU A 114 -13.39 -12.20 -2.42
N GLU A 115 -14.40 -12.36 -1.58
CA GLU A 115 -14.22 -12.59 -0.14
C GLU A 115 -13.37 -13.85 0.12
N SER A 116 -13.64 -14.93 -0.60
CA SER A 116 -12.84 -16.14 -0.50
C SER A 116 -11.41 -15.94 -1.04
N VAL A 117 -11.24 -15.20 -2.13
CA VAL A 117 -9.91 -14.87 -2.67
C VAL A 117 -9.09 -14.15 -1.61
N PHE A 118 -9.59 -13.04 -1.06
CA PHE A 118 -8.85 -12.25 -0.07
C PHE A 118 -8.50 -13.07 1.17
N ARG A 119 -9.46 -13.85 1.68
CA ARG A 119 -9.20 -14.77 2.81
C ARG A 119 -8.14 -15.82 2.46
N ASN A 120 -8.12 -16.35 1.24
CA ASN A 120 -7.15 -17.36 0.83
C ASN A 120 -5.74 -16.76 0.66
N ILE A 121 -5.64 -15.50 0.21
CA ILE A 121 -4.39 -14.76 0.13
C ILE A 121 -3.82 -14.54 1.52
N GLU A 122 -4.60 -13.99 2.45
CA GLU A 122 -4.15 -13.80 3.85
C GLU A 122 -3.85 -15.15 4.53
N GLY A 123 -4.72 -16.14 4.28
CA GLY A 123 -4.56 -17.50 4.80
C GLY A 123 -3.36 -18.25 4.25
N SER A 124 -2.73 -17.78 3.16
CA SER A 124 -1.56 -18.43 2.57
C SER A 124 -0.28 -18.24 3.39
N ALA A 125 -0.23 -17.18 4.21
CA ALA A 125 0.92 -16.82 5.03
C ALA A 125 0.82 -17.37 6.47
N VAL A 126 -0.31 -17.97 6.86
CA VAL A 126 -0.56 -18.42 8.24
C VAL A 126 0.48 -19.46 8.67
N GLY A 127 1.14 -19.20 9.80
CA GLY A 127 2.21 -20.04 10.35
C GLY A 127 3.58 -19.85 9.70
N THR A 128 3.75 -18.82 8.86
CA THR A 128 5.04 -18.46 8.22
C THR A 128 5.53 -17.11 8.75
N GLU A 129 6.77 -16.73 8.41
CA GLU A 129 7.38 -15.47 8.88
C GLU A 129 6.63 -14.22 8.39
N SER A 130 5.94 -14.31 7.25
CA SER A 130 5.17 -13.21 6.65
C SER A 130 3.72 -13.12 7.16
N GLU A 131 3.29 -13.95 8.13
CA GLU A 131 1.89 -13.96 8.61
C GLU A 131 1.44 -12.55 9.01
N ASP A 132 2.22 -11.89 9.86
CA ASP A 132 1.87 -10.58 10.41
C ASP A 132 1.92 -9.47 9.35
N ASP A 133 2.67 -9.66 8.26
CA ASP A 133 2.76 -8.74 7.13
C ASP A 133 1.60 -8.82 6.15
N LEU A 134 0.85 -9.93 6.13
CA LEU A 134 -0.31 -10.14 5.25
C LEU A 134 -1.65 -10.12 5.98
N LYS A 135 -1.67 -10.48 7.25
CA LYS A 135 -2.89 -10.56 8.05
C LYS A 135 -3.60 -9.20 8.17
N GLY A 136 -4.88 -9.19 7.81
CA GLY A 136 -5.76 -8.03 7.91
C GLY A 136 -5.55 -6.96 6.84
N LEU A 137 -4.75 -7.21 5.80
CA LEU A 137 -4.55 -6.25 4.71
C LEU A 137 -5.82 -5.99 3.89
N PHE A 138 -6.74 -6.96 3.84
CA PHE A 138 -8.00 -6.84 3.11
C PHE A 138 -9.22 -6.59 4.02
N ASP A 139 -9.03 -6.43 5.34
CA ASP A 139 -10.13 -6.22 6.30
C ASP A 139 -10.96 -4.96 5.99
N ASP A 140 -10.34 -3.93 5.44
CA ASP A 140 -11.02 -2.69 5.05
C ASP A 140 -11.83 -2.83 3.74
N LEU A 141 -11.72 -3.97 3.04
CA LEU A 141 -12.36 -4.26 1.75
C LEU A 141 -13.63 -5.12 1.91
N ASP A 142 -14.71 -4.51 2.41
CA ASP A 142 -16.00 -5.21 2.57
C ASP A 142 -16.78 -5.34 1.25
N VAL A 143 -16.52 -6.40 0.48
CA VAL A 143 -17.23 -6.72 -0.76
C VAL A 143 -18.72 -7.08 -0.57
N ASN A 144 -19.15 -7.30 0.67
CA ASN A 144 -20.53 -7.58 1.06
C ASN A 144 -21.29 -6.34 1.55
N SER A 145 -20.65 -5.17 1.51
CA SER A 145 -21.22 -3.94 2.05
C SER A 145 -22.52 -3.51 1.37
N SER A 146 -23.47 -3.04 2.17
CA SER A 146 -24.68 -2.38 1.67
C SER A 146 -24.39 -1.07 0.92
N LYS A 147 -23.18 -0.50 1.11
CA LYS A 147 -22.67 0.67 0.38
C LYS A 147 -22.46 0.35 -1.12
N LEU A 148 -21.99 -0.85 -1.44
CA LEU A 148 -21.86 -1.30 -2.83
C LEU A 148 -23.22 -1.48 -3.49
N GLY A 149 -24.20 -1.99 -2.75
CA GLY A 149 -25.55 -2.16 -3.25
C GLY A 149 -26.45 -2.85 -2.24
N GLN A 150 -27.76 -2.60 -2.35
CA GLN A 150 -28.76 -3.17 -1.45
C GLN A 150 -29.06 -4.66 -1.74
N SER A 151 -28.68 -5.17 -2.90
CA SER A 151 -28.80 -6.58 -3.28
C SER A 151 -27.49 -7.12 -3.81
N VAL A 152 -27.29 -8.45 -3.71
CA VAL A 152 -26.10 -9.16 -4.23
C VAL A 152 -25.85 -8.80 -5.69
N ALA A 153 -26.87 -8.89 -6.55
CA ALA A 153 -26.75 -8.52 -7.96
C ALA A 153 -26.23 -7.09 -8.20
N LYS A 154 -26.69 -6.10 -7.40
CA LYS A 154 -26.21 -4.71 -7.53
C LYS A 154 -24.79 -4.53 -7.02
N ARG A 155 -24.41 -5.26 -5.97
CA ARG A 155 -23.02 -5.27 -5.48
C ARG A 155 -22.10 -5.84 -6.55
N ASN A 156 -22.48 -6.98 -7.12
CA ASN A 156 -21.69 -7.66 -8.15
C ASN A 156 -21.59 -6.82 -9.42
N GLU A 157 -22.66 -6.14 -9.85
CA GLU A 157 -22.57 -5.18 -10.96
C GLU A 157 -21.51 -4.09 -10.72
N LYS A 158 -21.40 -3.56 -9.48
CA LYS A 158 -20.37 -2.58 -9.15
C LYS A 158 -18.97 -3.19 -9.05
N LEU A 159 -18.85 -4.39 -8.48
CA LEU A 159 -17.57 -5.10 -8.35
C LEU A 159 -17.00 -5.45 -9.73
N VAL A 160 -17.84 -5.90 -10.68
CA VAL A 160 -17.45 -6.11 -12.08
C VAL A 160 -16.88 -4.82 -12.68
N LYS A 161 -17.62 -3.71 -12.57
CA LYS A 161 -17.17 -2.42 -13.09
C LYS A 161 -15.85 -1.96 -12.45
N LEU A 162 -15.64 -2.26 -11.17
CA LEU A 162 -14.41 -1.92 -10.46
C LEU A 162 -13.24 -2.78 -10.94
N LEU A 163 -13.42 -4.10 -11.06
CA LEU A 163 -12.40 -5.00 -11.62
C LEU A 163 -12.02 -4.60 -13.05
N ASP A 164 -13.01 -4.27 -13.89
CA ASP A 164 -12.75 -3.81 -15.24
C ASP A 164 -12.01 -2.50 -15.28
N ALA A 165 -12.46 -1.52 -14.49
CA ALA A 165 -11.83 -0.21 -14.50
C ALA A 165 -10.39 -0.24 -13.96
N ILE A 166 -10.13 -1.02 -12.91
CA ILE A 166 -8.77 -1.24 -12.39
C ILE A 166 -7.93 -2.03 -13.38
N GLY A 167 -8.50 -3.06 -14.03
CA GLY A 167 -7.79 -3.86 -15.01
C GLY A 167 -7.46 -3.12 -16.32
N ASP A 168 -8.26 -2.12 -16.69
CA ASP A 168 -8.05 -1.29 -17.88
C ASP A 168 -7.04 -0.16 -17.66
N LEU A 169 -6.56 0.04 -16.42
CA LEU A 169 -5.54 1.04 -16.15
C LEU A 169 -4.25 0.70 -16.93
N PRO A 170 -3.67 1.66 -17.67
CA PRO A 170 -2.48 1.46 -18.49
C PRO A 170 -1.21 1.48 -17.62
N LEU A 171 -1.10 0.50 -16.73
CA LEU A 171 0.02 0.37 -15.79
C LEU A 171 1.24 -0.36 -16.40
N GLY A 172 1.10 -0.88 -17.64
CA GLY A 172 2.13 -1.66 -18.33
C GLY A 172 2.19 -3.12 -17.83
N ASN A 173 3.11 -3.89 -18.41
CA ASN A 173 3.52 -5.18 -17.83
C ASN A 173 4.56 -4.90 -16.74
N LEU A 174 4.56 -5.62 -15.61
CA LEU A 174 5.47 -5.42 -14.46
C LEU A 174 6.95 -5.73 -14.78
N GLU A 175 7.56 -4.91 -15.63
CA GLU A 175 8.99 -4.66 -15.65
C GLU A 175 9.31 -3.58 -14.59
N HIS A 176 10.59 -3.34 -14.26
CA HIS A 176 10.99 -2.36 -13.23
C HIS A 176 10.28 -1.00 -13.35
N ASN A 177 10.01 -0.53 -14.57
CA ASN A 177 9.33 0.74 -14.82
C ASN A 177 7.82 0.75 -14.47
N ALA A 178 7.18 -0.42 -14.43
CA ALA A 178 5.75 -0.57 -14.15
C ALA A 178 5.47 -0.74 -12.65
N ILE A 179 6.37 -1.37 -11.88
CA ILE A 179 6.28 -1.40 -10.41
C ILE A 179 6.25 0.03 -9.85
N ASP A 180 7.19 0.88 -10.31
CA ASP A 180 7.21 2.32 -10.02
C ASP A 180 5.84 2.97 -10.32
N LEU A 181 5.19 2.55 -11.41
CA LEU A 181 3.95 3.15 -11.87
C LEU A 181 2.74 2.74 -11.00
N PHE A 182 2.71 1.50 -10.49
CA PHE A 182 1.72 1.05 -9.51
C PHE A 182 1.86 1.81 -8.19
N GLY A 183 3.08 1.88 -7.64
CA GLY A 183 3.37 2.62 -6.42
C GLY A 183 3.00 4.10 -6.54
N ASP A 184 3.42 4.76 -7.62
CA ASP A 184 3.09 6.17 -7.88
C ASP A 184 1.57 6.41 -8.05
N ALA A 185 0.88 5.50 -8.74
CA ALA A 185 -0.59 5.58 -8.90
C ALA A 185 -1.31 5.47 -7.56
N TYR A 186 -0.81 4.59 -6.67
CA TYR A 186 -1.33 4.40 -5.34
C TYR A 186 -1.05 5.62 -4.44
N GLU A 187 0.18 6.14 -4.42
CA GLU A 187 0.54 7.39 -3.73
C GLU A 187 -0.35 8.55 -4.18
N TYR A 188 -0.58 8.69 -5.48
CA TYR A 188 -1.47 9.71 -6.02
C TYR A 188 -2.92 9.53 -5.55
N LEU A 189 -3.46 8.32 -5.60
CA LEU A 189 -4.81 8.03 -5.09
C LEU A 189 -4.93 8.40 -3.62
N MET A 190 -3.98 7.97 -2.79
CA MET A 190 -3.95 8.32 -1.37
C MET A 190 -3.95 9.84 -1.16
N GLN A 191 -3.09 10.58 -1.88
CA GLN A 191 -3.04 12.04 -1.81
C GLN A 191 -4.36 12.69 -2.24
N MET A 192 -4.99 12.18 -3.30
CA MET A 192 -6.28 12.67 -3.77
C MET A 192 -7.38 12.49 -2.73
N TYR A 193 -7.46 11.31 -2.10
CA TYR A 193 -8.44 11.07 -1.03
C TYR A 193 -8.15 11.89 0.23
N ALA A 194 -6.88 12.08 0.60
CA ALA A 194 -6.50 12.95 1.70
C ALA A 194 -6.91 14.41 1.45
N SER A 195 -6.74 14.90 0.22
CA SER A 195 -7.15 16.26 -0.16
C SER A 195 -8.68 16.46 -0.14
N GLN A 196 -9.47 15.42 -0.45
CA GLN A 196 -10.94 15.46 -0.39
C GLN A 196 -11.51 15.33 1.03
N ALA A 197 -10.78 14.71 1.96
CA ALA A 197 -11.22 14.51 3.35
C ALA A 197 -11.23 15.78 4.21
N GLY A 198 -10.77 16.92 3.69
CA GLY A 198 -10.78 18.20 4.39
C GLY A 198 -9.73 18.30 5.52
N LYS A 199 -10.06 19.03 6.60
CA LYS A 199 -9.15 19.45 7.70
C LYS A 199 -8.42 18.30 8.43
N SER A 200 -8.81 17.06 8.20
CA SER A 200 -8.24 15.86 8.84
C SER A 200 -7.21 15.13 7.98
N GLY A 201 -7.08 15.45 6.68
CA GLY A 201 -6.24 14.68 5.74
C GLY A 201 -4.73 14.88 5.91
N GLY A 202 -4.29 16.00 6.48
CA GLY A 202 -2.87 16.34 6.65
C GLY A 202 -2.14 15.52 7.72
N GLU A 203 -2.87 14.80 8.57
CA GLU A 203 -2.31 13.91 9.60
C GLU A 203 -1.85 12.56 9.01
N TYR A 204 -2.27 12.20 7.78
CA TYR A 204 -2.09 10.85 7.22
C TYR A 204 -1.11 10.79 6.03
N TYR A 205 -0.76 11.94 5.46
CA TYR A 205 0.06 12.00 4.25
C TYR A 205 0.99 13.21 4.27
N THR A 206 2.29 12.94 4.21
CA THR A 206 3.34 13.94 4.01
C THR A 206 3.51 14.18 2.51
N PRO A 207 3.36 15.42 1.99
CA PRO A 207 3.60 15.72 0.58
C PRO A 207 4.94 15.19 0.09
N GLN A 208 5.00 14.78 -1.17
CA GLN A 208 6.18 14.08 -1.71
C GLN A 208 7.43 14.94 -1.66
N GLU A 209 7.30 16.23 -1.95
CA GLU A 209 8.39 17.20 -1.98
C GLU A 209 8.96 17.41 -0.58
N VAL A 210 8.09 17.48 0.43
CA VAL A 210 8.51 17.58 1.84
C VAL A 210 9.23 16.30 2.26
N SER A 211 8.66 15.15 1.91
CA SER A 211 9.24 13.84 2.23
C SER A 211 10.62 13.65 1.60
N GLU A 212 10.80 14.09 0.36
CA GLU A 212 12.10 14.02 -0.32
C GLU A 212 13.15 14.91 0.37
N VAL A 213 12.77 16.14 0.76
CA VAL A 213 13.67 17.04 1.50
C VAL A 213 14.10 16.42 2.83
N LEU A 214 13.16 15.89 3.62
CA LEU A 214 13.46 15.25 4.89
C LEU A 214 14.38 14.04 4.72
N ALA A 215 14.10 13.16 3.75
CA ALA A 215 14.93 12.00 3.45
C ALA A 215 16.35 12.43 3.03
N ARG A 216 16.49 13.43 2.15
CA ARG A 216 17.80 13.96 1.73
C ARG A 216 18.61 14.53 2.89
N ILE A 217 17.96 15.25 3.81
CA ILE A 217 18.61 15.80 5.02
C ILE A 217 19.10 14.66 5.93
N ALA A 218 18.28 13.65 6.18
CA ALA A 218 18.61 12.54 7.07
C ALA A 218 19.77 11.67 6.56
N VAL A 219 20.03 11.67 5.26
CA VAL A 219 21.09 10.86 4.62
C VAL A 219 22.22 11.68 4.00
N VAL A 220 22.36 12.96 4.36
CA VAL A 220 23.46 13.82 3.83
C VAL A 220 24.81 13.12 3.99
N GLY A 221 25.55 13.02 2.88
CA GLY A 221 26.87 12.39 2.83
C GLY A 221 26.85 10.85 2.87
N LYS A 222 25.68 10.22 2.88
CA LYS A 222 25.51 8.76 2.83
C LYS A 222 25.01 8.33 1.45
N THR A 223 25.56 7.24 0.94
CA THR A 223 25.08 6.57 -0.28
C THR A 223 24.29 5.30 0.02
N ARG A 224 24.31 4.85 1.28
CA ARG A 224 23.55 3.72 1.80
C ARG A 224 23.26 3.87 3.29
N VAL A 225 22.19 3.26 3.75
CA VAL A 225 21.83 3.14 5.17
C VAL A 225 21.36 1.71 5.47
N ASN A 226 21.60 1.26 6.69
CA ASN A 226 21.20 -0.06 7.16
C ASN A 226 19.71 -0.07 7.48
N LYS A 227 19.28 0.73 8.46
CA LYS A 227 17.87 0.80 8.87
C LYS A 227 17.40 2.25 8.94
N VAL A 228 16.18 2.48 8.45
CA VAL A 228 15.46 3.76 8.56
C VAL A 228 14.22 3.57 9.45
N TYR A 229 13.86 4.60 10.22
CA TYR A 229 12.73 4.52 11.16
C TYR A 229 11.81 5.73 11.10
N ASP A 230 10.49 5.49 11.17
CA ASP A 230 9.46 6.52 11.37
C ASP A 230 8.48 6.14 12.51
N PRO A 231 8.55 6.80 13.68
CA PRO A 231 7.68 6.51 14.82
C PRO A 231 6.20 6.94 14.64
N ALA A 232 5.86 7.64 13.56
CA ALA A 232 4.49 8.01 13.20
C ALA A 232 4.35 7.90 11.68
N ALA A 233 4.47 6.66 11.18
CA ALA A 233 4.74 6.35 9.78
C ALA A 233 3.65 6.81 8.81
N GLY A 234 2.41 7.01 9.28
CA GLY A 234 1.28 7.32 8.41
C GLY A 234 1.16 6.24 7.33
N SER A 235 1.02 6.67 6.08
CA SER A 235 0.99 5.77 4.90
C SER A 235 2.33 5.14 4.51
N GLY A 236 3.41 5.31 5.28
CA GLY A 236 4.76 4.82 4.94
C GLY A 236 5.44 5.58 3.79
N SER A 237 4.78 6.58 3.20
CA SER A 237 5.28 7.33 2.04
C SER A 237 6.63 8.02 2.32
N LEU A 238 6.85 8.48 3.55
CA LEU A 238 8.11 9.12 3.95
C LEU A 238 9.27 8.11 4.00
N LEU A 239 9.03 6.92 4.55
CA LEU A 239 10.01 5.82 4.58
C LEU A 239 10.43 5.41 3.16
N LEU A 240 9.48 5.28 2.24
CA LEU A 240 9.76 4.90 0.85
C LEU A 240 10.60 5.94 0.09
N LYS A 241 10.60 7.22 0.51
CA LYS A 241 11.48 8.22 -0.11
C LYS A 241 12.96 7.90 0.09
N PHE A 242 13.37 7.15 1.11
CA PHE A 242 14.76 6.74 1.26
C PHE A 242 15.20 5.82 0.12
N ALA A 243 14.35 4.89 -0.33
CA ALA A 243 14.62 4.05 -1.50
C ALA A 243 14.78 4.89 -2.77
N LYS A 244 13.90 5.89 -2.96
CA LYS A 244 13.95 6.81 -4.11
C LYS A 244 15.20 7.72 -4.08
N VAL A 245 15.63 8.18 -2.90
CA VAL A 245 16.78 9.10 -2.73
C VAL A 245 18.13 8.39 -2.79
N LEU A 246 18.26 7.23 -2.15
CA LEU A 246 19.52 6.47 -2.09
C LEU A 246 19.67 5.50 -3.26
N GLY A 247 18.57 5.11 -3.90
CA GLY A 247 18.52 4.09 -4.95
C GLY A 247 18.10 2.71 -4.41
N PRO A 248 17.57 1.83 -5.28
CA PRO A 248 17.15 0.48 -4.90
C PRO A 248 18.27 -0.32 -4.22
N GLY A 249 17.95 -1.05 -3.16
CA GLY A 249 18.92 -1.89 -2.42
C GLY A 249 19.91 -1.12 -1.52
N ASN A 250 19.84 0.20 -1.45
CA ASN A 250 20.71 1.02 -0.59
C ASN A 250 20.11 1.32 0.80
N VAL A 251 18.94 0.76 1.10
CA VAL A 251 18.30 0.75 2.42
C VAL A 251 18.16 -0.71 2.84
N GLY A 252 18.72 -1.10 3.99
CA GLY A 252 18.68 -2.49 4.47
C GLY A 252 17.36 -2.89 5.15
N GLY A 253 16.60 -1.94 5.68
CA GLY A 253 15.27 -2.18 6.23
C GLY A 253 14.49 -0.90 6.57
N PHE A 254 13.17 -0.98 6.45
CA PHE A 254 12.22 0.10 6.70
C PHE A 254 11.37 -0.21 7.93
N PHE A 255 11.53 0.57 8.99
CA PHE A 255 10.82 0.35 10.25
C PHE A 255 9.87 1.51 10.51
N GLY A 256 8.68 1.25 11.03
CA GLY A 256 7.77 2.33 11.38
C GLY A 256 6.64 1.91 12.29
N GLN A 257 6.00 2.88 12.94
CA GLN A 257 4.89 2.61 13.83
C GLN A 257 3.72 3.55 13.54
N GLU A 258 2.50 3.02 13.55
CA GLU A 258 1.28 3.76 13.26
C GLU A 258 0.15 3.37 14.22
N ILE A 259 -0.54 4.38 14.75
CA ILE A 259 -1.59 4.21 15.76
C ILE A 259 -2.96 3.90 15.14
N ASN A 260 -3.20 4.35 13.91
CA ASN A 260 -4.46 4.16 13.21
C ASN A 260 -4.43 2.90 12.34
N LEU A 261 -5.24 1.89 12.68
CA LEU A 261 -5.30 0.60 11.97
C LEU A 261 -5.46 0.71 10.43
N THR A 262 -6.37 1.55 9.94
CA THR A 262 -6.57 1.75 8.49
C THR A 262 -5.32 2.34 7.82
N THR A 263 -4.62 3.23 8.51
CA THR A 263 -3.40 3.88 8.00
C THR A 263 -2.19 2.96 8.12
N TYR A 264 -2.17 2.12 9.14
CA TYR A 264 -1.23 1.03 9.33
C TYR A 264 -1.29 0.02 8.17
N ASN A 265 -2.49 -0.46 7.82
CA ASN A 265 -2.68 -1.35 6.67
C ASN A 265 -2.28 -0.67 5.36
N LEU A 266 -2.57 0.63 5.24
CA LEU A 266 -2.17 1.44 4.10
C LEU A 266 -0.65 1.50 3.94
N ALA A 267 0.10 1.63 5.05
CA ALA A 267 1.56 1.63 5.03
C ALA A 267 2.13 0.30 4.54
N ARG A 268 1.61 -0.83 5.07
CA ARG A 268 2.03 -2.18 4.66
C ARG A 268 1.76 -2.44 3.18
N ILE A 269 0.55 -2.12 2.71
CA ILE A 269 0.21 -2.19 1.27
C ILE A 269 1.17 -1.34 0.44
N ASN A 270 1.49 -0.13 0.90
CA ASN A 270 2.37 0.79 0.18
C ASN A 270 3.81 0.25 0.07
N MET A 271 4.31 -0.48 1.08
CA MET A 271 5.59 -1.19 1.01
C MET A 271 5.58 -2.27 -0.07
N PHE A 272 4.55 -3.13 -0.10
CA PHE A 272 4.41 -4.15 -1.14
C PHE A 272 4.35 -3.55 -2.54
N LEU A 273 3.60 -2.47 -2.74
CA LEU A 273 3.45 -1.80 -4.04
C LEU A 273 4.74 -1.19 -4.58
N HIS A 274 5.70 -0.90 -3.69
CA HIS A 274 7.03 -0.44 -4.04
C HIS A 274 8.06 -1.58 -4.07
N ASP A 275 7.58 -2.83 -4.12
CA ASP A 275 8.39 -4.06 -4.22
C ASP A 275 9.42 -4.18 -3.09
N ILE A 276 9.06 -3.70 -1.89
CA ILE A 276 9.82 -3.95 -0.67
C ILE A 276 9.38 -5.32 -0.14
N ASN A 277 10.31 -6.27 -0.07
CA ASN A 277 10.06 -7.60 0.49
C ASN A 277 9.69 -7.49 1.98
N PHE A 278 8.83 -8.39 2.48
CA PHE A 278 8.41 -8.45 3.88
C PHE A 278 9.60 -8.59 4.84
N GLU A 279 10.68 -9.27 4.44
CA GLU A 279 11.92 -9.35 5.25
C GLU A 279 12.64 -8.00 5.42
N HIS A 280 12.31 -7.01 4.59
CA HIS A 280 12.95 -5.70 4.56
C HIS A 280 12.09 -4.58 5.15
N PHE A 281 10.90 -4.87 5.69
CA PHE A 281 10.14 -3.86 6.42
C PHE A 281 9.44 -4.45 7.65
N ASP A 282 9.25 -3.62 8.67
CA ASP A 282 8.39 -3.93 9.80
C ASP A 282 7.62 -2.65 10.15
N ILE A 283 6.30 -2.70 9.96
CA ILE A 283 5.41 -1.66 10.44
C ILE A 283 4.64 -2.24 11.62
N ALA A 284 4.72 -1.59 12.78
CA ALA A 284 3.98 -1.96 13.97
C ALA A 284 2.71 -1.12 14.13
N HIS A 285 1.64 -1.76 14.63
CA HIS A 285 0.41 -1.08 15.00
C HIS A 285 0.39 -0.77 16.50
N GLY A 286 0.30 0.50 16.88
CA GLY A 286 0.21 0.92 18.28
C GLY A 286 0.71 2.33 18.55
N ASP A 287 0.56 2.78 19.80
CA ASP A 287 1.03 4.10 20.23
C ASP A 287 2.54 4.06 20.54
N THR A 288 3.36 4.73 19.73
CA THR A 288 4.82 4.78 19.89
C THR A 288 5.29 5.35 21.22
N LEU A 289 4.52 6.25 21.85
CA LEU A 289 4.90 6.86 23.12
C LEU A 289 4.65 5.91 24.30
N LEU A 290 3.56 5.15 24.25
CA LEU A 290 3.18 4.21 25.31
C LEU A 290 3.83 2.83 25.14
N GLU A 291 3.87 2.33 23.91
CA GLU A 291 4.25 0.97 23.54
C GLU A 291 5.17 0.99 22.30
N PRO A 292 6.41 1.48 22.43
CA PRO A 292 7.36 1.52 21.31
C PRO A 292 7.78 0.10 20.90
N ALA A 293 7.51 -0.26 19.65
CA ALA A 293 7.67 -1.63 19.16
C ALA A 293 9.12 -2.02 18.80
N HIS A 294 9.89 -1.12 18.17
CA HIS A 294 11.16 -1.47 17.51
C HIS A 294 12.41 -1.24 18.38
N ARG A 295 12.32 -1.44 19.69
CA ARG A 295 13.47 -1.20 20.61
C ARG A 295 14.64 -2.14 20.34
N ASP A 296 14.36 -3.38 19.94
CA ASP A 296 15.39 -4.40 19.69
C ASP A 296 16.05 -4.24 18.30
N GLU A 297 15.49 -3.39 17.43
CA GLU A 297 15.99 -3.12 16.09
C GLU A 297 17.05 -2.00 16.04
N GLU A 298 17.18 -1.25 17.13
CA GLU A 298 18.17 -0.17 17.28
C GLU A 298 19.62 -0.66 17.14
N PRO A 299 20.55 0.17 16.63
CA PRO A 299 20.38 1.58 16.25
C PRO A 299 19.94 1.79 14.80
N PHE A 300 19.09 2.80 14.58
CA PHE A 300 18.72 3.29 13.25
C PHE A 300 19.74 4.31 12.72
N GLN A 301 19.99 4.30 11.41
CA GLN A 301 20.94 5.23 10.79
C GLN A 301 20.29 6.50 10.23
N ALA A 302 18.97 6.50 10.07
CA ALA A 302 18.17 7.68 9.80
C ALA A 302 16.81 7.51 10.46
N ILE A 303 16.36 8.55 11.16
CA ILE A 303 15.03 8.63 11.77
C ILE A 303 14.38 9.90 11.25
N VAL A 304 13.16 9.78 10.74
CA VAL A 304 12.35 10.92 10.28
C VAL A 304 10.92 10.70 10.72
N SER A 305 10.16 11.77 10.89
CA SER A 305 8.74 11.64 11.18
C SER A 305 7.98 12.91 10.82
N ASN A 306 6.69 12.75 10.56
CA ASN A 306 5.73 13.84 10.47
C ASN A 306 4.57 13.54 11.44
N PRO A 307 4.79 13.72 12.76
CA PRO A 307 3.79 13.36 13.75
C PRO A 307 2.55 14.27 13.62
N PRO A 308 1.35 13.78 13.99
CA PRO A 308 0.14 14.59 13.95
C PRO A 308 0.28 15.84 14.84
N PHE A 309 -0.16 17.00 14.33
CA PHE A 309 -0.20 18.23 15.13
C PHE A 309 -1.14 18.04 16.34
N PRO A 310 -0.79 18.57 17.53
CA PRO A 310 -1.43 18.14 18.76
C PRO A 310 -2.92 18.51 18.83
N ARG A 311 -3.77 17.49 18.88
CA ARG A 311 -5.06 17.56 19.58
C ARG A 311 -4.81 17.24 21.06
N LYS A 312 -4.33 18.23 21.82
CA LYS A 312 -4.02 18.16 23.27
C LYS A 312 -3.26 16.88 23.66
N LEU A 313 -1.94 16.85 23.46
CA LEU A 313 -1.13 15.93 24.26
C LEU A 313 -1.07 16.41 25.70
N ALA A 314 -1.40 15.51 26.63
CA ALA A 314 -1.03 15.64 28.02
C ALA A 314 0.49 15.82 28.11
N CYS A 315 0.90 16.74 28.97
CA CYS A 315 2.25 17.25 29.14
C CYS A 315 3.35 16.19 29.05
N TRP A 316 4.37 16.51 28.25
CA TRP A 316 5.67 15.86 28.27
C TRP A 316 6.26 15.89 29.71
N PRO A 317 6.76 14.78 30.28
CA PRO A 317 7.30 14.73 31.64
C PRO A 317 8.74 15.28 31.73
N LEU A 318 9.01 16.43 31.10
CA LEU A 318 10.20 17.24 31.34
C LEU A 318 9.76 18.64 31.77
N GLY A 319 9.16 18.71 32.97
CA GLY A 319 9.42 19.80 33.92
C GLY A 319 9.24 21.27 33.53
N CYS A 320 8.53 21.62 32.45
CA CYS A 320 8.21 23.01 32.15
C CYS A 320 6.69 23.24 32.24
N GLY A 321 6.32 24.17 33.11
CA GLY A 321 4.95 24.44 33.54
C GLY A 321 3.99 24.77 32.40
N CYS A 322 2.80 24.20 32.52
CA CYS A 322 1.64 24.48 31.72
C CYS A 322 1.00 25.81 32.16
N ASP A 323 1.03 26.82 31.29
CA ASP A 323 0.05 27.91 31.25
C ASP A 323 0.29 28.76 29.98
N VAL A 324 -0.27 28.35 28.83
CA VAL A 324 -0.64 29.32 27.79
C VAL A 324 -1.83 28.78 26.99
N ASP A 325 -2.98 29.44 27.12
CA ASP A 325 -4.09 29.36 26.16
C ASP A 325 -3.60 29.90 24.81
N ALA A 326 -3.32 29.02 23.84
CA ALA A 326 -2.93 29.44 22.50
C ALA A 326 -4.19 29.81 21.68
N SER A 327 -4.38 31.11 21.45
CA SER A 327 -5.31 31.65 20.45
C SER A 327 -4.72 31.48 19.03
N PRO A 328 -5.54 31.50 17.96
CA PRO A 328 -5.10 31.14 16.61
C PRO A 328 -4.24 32.25 15.97
N GLY A 329 -2.97 32.31 16.36
CA GLY A 329 -2.00 33.29 15.87
C GLY A 329 -0.53 32.91 16.07
N ASP A 330 -0.21 31.94 16.92
CA ASP A 330 1.19 31.65 17.28
C ASP A 330 1.79 30.53 16.42
N VAL A 331 2.36 30.93 15.30
CA VAL A 331 3.23 30.10 14.46
C VAL A 331 4.66 30.21 15.00
N GLU A 332 5.03 29.38 15.96
CA GLU A 332 6.44 29.13 16.28
C GLU A 332 6.86 27.76 15.76
N ALA A 333 7.86 27.80 14.88
CA ALA A 333 8.51 26.66 14.26
C ALA A 333 9.31 25.88 15.29
N TRP A 334 8.91 24.64 15.57
CA TRP A 334 9.70 23.71 16.37
C TRP A 334 10.64 22.94 15.44
N THR A 335 11.93 23.29 15.54
CA THR A 335 13.03 22.65 14.81
C THR A 335 13.54 21.47 15.62
N LEU A 336 13.80 20.36 14.92
CA LEU A 336 14.40 19.11 15.36
C LEU A 336 15.54 19.26 16.39
N ALA A 337 15.49 18.42 17.42
CA ALA A 337 16.62 18.08 18.26
C ALA A 337 16.70 16.56 18.45
N ALA A 338 17.54 15.91 17.64
CA ALA A 338 18.50 14.86 18.01
C ALA A 338 19.32 14.49 16.77
#